data_AF-A0A351J1H8-F1
#
_entry.id   AF-A0A351J1H8-F1
#
_cell.length_a   1.000
_cell.length_b   1.000
_cell.length_c   1.000
_cell.angle_alpha   90.00
_cell.angle_beta   90.00
_cell.angle_gamma   90.00
#
_symmetry.space_group_name_H-M   'P 1'
#
loop_
_entity.id
_entity.type
_entity.pdbx_description
1 polymer ?
#
loop_
_entity_poly.entity_id
_entity_poly.type
_entity_poly.pdbx_seq_one_letter_code
_entity_poly.pdbx_strand_id
1 'polypeptide(L)'
;EREVISPLKKVIRIATAADEKKVAENRKIEKRAADVWEKKITEHTLDMTLVDVEYAFDNSKLLFYFTAEGRVDFRDFVKELASVFKTRIELR
;
A
#
# COMPACT_ATOMS: atom_id res chain seq x y z
N GLU A 1 22.96 -5.29 -13.38
CA GLU A 1 22.85 -4.02 -12.63
C GLU A 1 21.39 -3.58 -12.64
N ARG A 2 20.84 -3.06 -11.55
CA ARG A 2 19.46 -2.52 -11.55
C ARG A 2 19.52 -1.12 -12.16
N GLU A 3 19.03 -0.98 -13.39
CA GLU A 3 18.91 0.33 -14.04
C GLU A 3 18.06 1.26 -13.18
N VAL A 4 18.64 2.39 -12.78
CA VAL A 4 17.96 3.39 -11.97
C VAL A 4 17.02 4.18 -12.88
N ILE A 5 15.74 3.86 -12.79
CA ILE A 5 14.68 4.50 -13.58
C ILE A 5 14.59 5.98 -13.17
N SER A 6 14.79 6.89 -14.12
CA SER A 6 14.82 8.34 -13.92
C SER A 6 13.45 8.99 -14.14
N PRO A 7 13.16 10.16 -13.54
CA PRO A 7 13.96 10.91 -12.57
C PRO A 7 13.62 10.57 -11.12
N LEU A 8 14.65 10.50 -10.28
CA LEU A 8 14.51 10.31 -8.83
C LEU A 8 13.81 11.51 -8.18
N LYS A 9 13.07 11.26 -7.10
CA LYS A 9 12.50 12.32 -6.27
C LYS A 9 13.61 13.16 -5.64
N LYS A 10 13.39 14.46 -5.55
CA LYS A 10 14.33 15.40 -4.92
C LYS A 10 14.52 15.05 -3.43
N VAL A 11 15.77 14.99 -2.98
CA VAL A 11 16.11 14.90 -1.56
C VAL A 11 15.74 16.23 -0.90
N ILE A 12 14.88 16.19 0.12
CA ILE A 12 14.40 17.39 0.81
C ILE A 12 15.36 17.80 1.93
N ARG A 13 15.66 16.87 2.84
CA ARG A 13 16.57 17.06 4.00
C ARG A 13 16.95 15.71 4.61
N ILE A 14 17.90 15.71 5.55
CA ILE A 14 18.19 14.55 6.41
C ILE A 14 16.95 14.25 7.26
N ALA A 15 16.69 12.95 7.47
CA ALA A 15 15.61 12.49 8.33
C ALA A 15 15.83 12.94 9.79
N THR A 16 14.74 13.29 10.45
CA THR A 16 14.68 13.65 11.86
C THR A 16 14.01 12.52 12.64
N ALA A 17 14.15 12.54 13.98
CA ALA A 17 13.44 11.60 14.85
C ALA A 17 11.91 11.61 14.64
N ALA A 18 11.33 12.74 14.24
CA ALA A 18 9.90 12.81 13.91
C ALA A 18 9.55 12.02 12.64
N ASP A 19 10.43 12.03 11.64
CA ASP A 19 10.25 11.25 10.40
C ASP A 19 10.37 9.76 10.69
N GLU A 20 11.34 9.36 11.52
CA GLU A 20 11.49 7.96 11.95
C GLU A 20 10.26 7.47 12.70
N LYS A 21 9.74 8.29 13.63
CA LYS A 21 8.48 7.97 14.33
C LYS A 21 7.33 7.83 13.36
N LYS A 22 7.24 8.70 12.35
CA LYS A 22 6.21 8.62 11.31
C LYS A 22 6.31 7.31 10.52
N VAL A 23 7.51 6.93 10.09
CA VAL A 23 7.75 5.66 9.39
C VAL A 23 7.36 4.48 10.27
N ALA A 24 7.68 4.51 11.56
CA ALA A 24 7.29 3.45 12.50
C ALA A 24 5.75 3.31 12.64
N GLU A 25 5.02 4.42 12.70
CA GLU A 25 3.55 4.41 12.70
C GLU A 25 2.98 3.92 11.37
N ASN A 26 3.55 4.36 10.25
CA ASN A 26 3.14 3.90 8.92
C ASN A 26 3.29 2.38 8.79
N ARG A 27 4.41 1.81 9.25
CA ARG A 27 4.64 0.35 9.28
C ARG A 27 3.61 -0.43 10.09
N LYS A 28 3.09 0.14 11.18
CA LYS A 28 2.01 -0.50 11.95
C LYS A 28 0.72 -0.56 11.14
N ILE A 29 0.43 0.51 10.39
CA ILE A 29 -0.75 0.61 9.54
C ILE A 29 -0.62 -0.33 8.33
N GLU A 30 0.56 -0.36 7.70
CA GLU A 30 0.89 -1.29 6.60
C GLU A 30 0.68 -2.74 7.01
N LYS A 31 1.19 -3.14 8.17
CA LYS A 31 0.98 -4.49 8.70
C LYS A 31 -0.51 -4.81 8.90
N ARG A 32 -1.26 -3.89 9.52
CA ARG A 32 -2.70 -4.04 9.69
C ARG A 32 -3.42 -4.11 8.34
N ALA A 33 -2.94 -3.38 7.35
CA ALA A 33 -3.50 -3.37 6.01
C ALA A 33 -3.28 -4.69 5.27
N ALA A 34 -2.10 -5.29 5.39
CA ALA A 34 -1.85 -6.65 4.92
C ALA A 34 -2.79 -7.67 5.59
N ASP A 35 -2.95 -7.60 6.92
CA ASP A 35 -3.86 -8.50 7.64
C ASP A 35 -5.33 -8.35 7.20
N VAL A 36 -5.77 -7.13 6.89
CA VAL A 36 -7.11 -6.87 6.38
C VAL A 36 -7.26 -7.36 4.94
N TRP A 37 -6.24 -7.16 4.10
CA TRP A 37 -6.22 -7.67 2.73
C TRP A 37 -6.46 -9.18 2.71
N GLU A 38 -5.66 -9.94 3.45
CA GLU A 38 -5.72 -11.41 3.47
C GLU A 38 -7.11 -11.92 3.89
N LYS A 39 -7.75 -11.25 4.85
CA LYS A 39 -9.12 -11.59 5.25
C LYS A 39 -10.11 -11.32 4.13
N LYS A 40 -10.04 -10.14 3.52
CA LYS A 40 -11.02 -9.70 2.53
C LYS A 40 -10.85 -10.36 1.17
N ILE A 41 -9.64 -10.75 0.80
CA ILE A 41 -9.42 -11.40 -0.49
C ILE A 41 -10.13 -12.74 -0.59
N THR A 42 -10.20 -13.47 0.54
CA THR A 42 -10.97 -14.72 0.65
C THR A 42 -12.48 -14.49 0.59
N GLU A 43 -12.98 -13.38 1.14
CA GLU A 43 -14.41 -13.01 1.10
C GLU A 43 -14.86 -12.66 -0.32
N HIS A 44 -14.00 -12.03 -1.13
CA HIS A 44 -14.32 -11.58 -2.48
C HIS A 44 -13.96 -12.61 -3.58
N THR A 45 -13.33 -13.74 -3.24
CA THR A 45 -12.89 -14.78 -4.21
C THR A 45 -12.10 -14.20 -5.39
N LEU A 46 -11.26 -13.21 -5.12
CA LEU A 46 -10.41 -12.58 -6.14
C LEU A 46 -9.08 -13.33 -6.25
N ASP A 47 -8.72 -13.69 -7.48
CA ASP A 47 -7.46 -14.39 -7.77
C ASP A 47 -6.29 -13.39 -7.88
N MET A 48 -5.84 -12.92 -6.72
CA MET A 48 -4.67 -12.05 -6.60
C MET A 48 -3.90 -12.31 -5.31
N THR A 49 -2.58 -12.20 -5.39
CA THR A 49 -1.67 -12.40 -4.26
C THR A 49 -1.01 -11.09 -3.87
N LEU A 50 -1.06 -10.74 -2.58
CA LEU A 50 -0.40 -9.56 -2.04
C LEU A 50 1.12 -9.73 -2.08
N VAL A 51 1.82 -8.73 -2.58
CA VAL A 51 3.29 -8.66 -2.58
C VAL A 51 3.77 -7.77 -1.45
N ASP A 52 3.22 -6.55 -1.34
CA ASP A 52 3.63 -5.59 -0.31
C ASP A 52 2.55 -4.51 -0.09
N VAL A 53 2.65 -3.82 1.05
CA VAL A 53 1.79 -2.66 1.38
C VAL A 53 2.66 -1.51 1.83
N GLU A 54 2.49 -0.35 1.20
CA GLU A 54 3.24 0.87 1.50
C GLU A 54 2.28 2.00 1.83
N TYR A 55 2.45 2.63 2.99
CA TYR A 55 1.78 3.87 3.32
C TYR A 55 2.69 5.04 2.95
N ALA A 56 2.27 5.82 1.95
CA ALA A 56 2.97 7.01 1.52
C ALA A 56 3.41 7.85 2.72
N PHE A 57 4.66 8.32 2.71
CA PHE A 57 5.24 9.02 3.85
C PHE A 57 4.44 10.25 4.28
N ASP A 58 3.70 10.91 3.38
CA ASP A 58 2.83 12.05 3.70
C ASP A 58 1.42 11.65 4.20
N ASN A 59 1.15 10.35 4.28
CA ASN A 59 -0.13 9.72 4.61
C ASN A 59 -1.25 10.05 3.60
N SER A 60 -0.88 10.40 2.37
CA SER A 60 -1.86 10.74 1.32
C SER A 60 -2.59 9.52 0.75
N LYS A 61 -1.93 8.36 0.73
CA LYS A 61 -2.44 7.13 0.13
C LYS A 61 -1.77 5.87 0.66
N LEU A 62 -2.52 4.78 0.67
CA LEU A 62 -2.05 3.43 0.98
C LEU A 62 -1.97 2.64 -0.34
N LEU A 63 -0.78 2.14 -0.66
CA LEU A 63 -0.50 1.39 -1.87
C LEU A 63 -0.44 -0.10 -1.53
N PHE A 64 -1.12 -0.92 -2.32
CA PHE A 64 -1.03 -2.37 -2.25
C PHE A 64 -0.44 -2.85 -3.57
N TYR A 65 0.69 -3.53 -3.49
CA TYR A 65 1.33 -4.19 -4.62
C TYR A 65 0.84 -5.63 -4.67
N PHE A 66 0.35 -6.08 -5.80
CA PHE A 66 -0.19 -7.42 -5.95
C PHE A 66 0.18 -8.04 -7.30
N THR A 67 0.03 -9.36 -7.38
CA THR A 67 0.12 -10.11 -8.64
C THR A 67 -1.21 -10.80 -8.90
N ALA A 68 -1.59 -10.95 -10.17
CA ALA A 68 -2.82 -11.62 -10.57
C ALA A 68 -2.65 -12.29 -11.94
N GLU A 69 -3.32 -13.42 -12.14
CA GLU A 69 -3.36 -14.10 -13.43
C GLU A 69 -4.41 -13.44 -14.33
N GLY A 70 -4.00 -12.37 -15.03
CA GLY A 70 -4.84 -11.65 -15.96
C GLY A 70 -5.63 -10.50 -15.34
N ARG A 71 -6.82 -10.21 -15.89
CA ARG A 71 -7.61 -9.05 -15.50
C ARG A 71 -8.56 -9.40 -14.36
N VAL A 72 -8.40 -8.72 -13.22
CA VAL A 72 -9.27 -8.84 -12.06
C VAL A 72 -10.14 -7.59 -11.90
N ASP A 73 -11.44 -7.76 -11.65
CA ASP A 73 -12.33 -6.65 -11.29
C ASP A 73 -12.37 -6.51 -9.77
N PHE A 74 -11.66 -5.52 -9.26
CA PHE A 74 -11.47 -5.28 -7.82
C PHE A 74 -12.20 -4.03 -7.31
N ARG A 75 -13.16 -3.47 -8.07
CA ARG A 75 -13.77 -2.17 -7.75
C ARG A 75 -14.48 -2.16 -6.39
N ASP A 76 -15.19 -3.21 -6.03
CA ASP A 76 -15.90 -3.28 -4.75
C ASP A 76 -14.94 -3.56 -3.59
N PHE A 77 -13.93 -4.39 -3.82
CA PHE A 77 -12.84 -4.63 -2.87
C PHE A 77 -12.10 -3.35 -2.49
N VAL A 78 -11.79 -2.48 -3.46
CA VAL A 78 -11.17 -1.17 -3.21
C VAL A 78 -12.06 -0.27 -2.35
N LYS A 79 -13.37 -0.23 -2.61
CA LYS A 79 -14.31 0.57 -1.79
C LYS A 79 -14.30 0.11 -0.34
N GLU A 80 -14.21 -1.20 -0.13
CA GLU A 80 -14.21 -1.76 1.20
C GLU A 80 -12.92 -1.43 1.96
N LEU A 81 -11.75 -1.60 1.33
CA LEU A 81 -10.47 -1.15 1.90
C LEU A 81 -10.49 0.35 2.21
N ALA A 82 -11.03 1.18 1.32
CA ALA A 82 -11.14 2.62 1.52
C ALA A 82 -12.03 2.96 2.74
N SER A 83 -13.10 2.19 2.97
CA SER A 83 -13.97 2.38 4.14
C SER A 83 -13.26 2.05 5.46
N VAL A 84 -12.38 1.04 5.48
CA VAL A 84 -11.63 0.60 6.67
C VAL A 84 -10.53 1.61 7.02
N PHE A 85 -9.74 2.04 6.05
CA PHE A 85 -8.55 2.88 6.28
C PHE A 85 -8.83 4.38 6.17
N LYS A 86 -10.01 4.78 5.67
CA LYS A 86 -10.41 6.18 5.48
C LYS A 86 -9.37 7.03 4.76
N THR A 87 -8.66 6.39 3.84
CA THR A 87 -7.50 6.92 3.13
C THR A 87 -7.62 6.51 1.67
N ARG A 88 -7.00 7.26 0.76
CA ARG A 88 -6.96 6.88 -0.65
C ARG A 88 -6.22 5.54 -0.81
N ILE A 89 -6.88 4.59 -1.46
CA ILE A 89 -6.30 3.27 -1.77
C ILE A 89 -5.83 3.27 -3.23
N GLU A 90 -4.64 2.75 -3.47
CA GLU A 90 -4.10 2.52 -4.81
C GLU A 90 -3.64 1.07 -4.90
N LEU A 91 -4.12 0.36 -5.92
CA LEU A 91 -3.69 -1.01 -6.21
C LEU A 91 -2.72 -0.98 -7.39
N ARG A 92 -1.60 -1.69 -7.28
CA ARG A 92 -0.53 -1.73 -8.28
C ARG A 92 -0.07 -3.14 -8.60
#